data_AF-A0A1X7QYY6-F1
#
_entry.id   AF-A0A1X7QYY6-F1
#
_cell.length_a   1.000
_cell.length_b   1.000
_cell.length_c   1.000
_cell.angle_alpha   90.00
_cell.angle_beta   90.00
_cell.angle_gamma   90.00
#
_symmetry.space_group_name_H-M   'P 1'
#
loop_
_entity.id
_entity.type
_entity.pdbx_description
1 polymer ?
#
loop_
_entity_poly.entity_id
_entity_poly.type
_entity_poly.pdbx_seq_one_letter_code
_entity_poly.pdbx_strand_id
1 'polypeptide(L)'
;MSLWDKYNVKKDYIYRTIALLFLIITWILLSSGELDGSIPHSKIFFKSLNLDNYFTSLNNGDKVSQFTDVQTIINKDSNYMKFGRATWKTFHVMMEMFPDVNMNNNDDLKKRDKLVDWINLIGETYPCSKDSNNIFLQSVQRYPLPINLNKIINIEWGCHIHNLVNERLEKVKYNCSQLILDLKQTEQDYNQDIEYNDLDKVTLNKEDKQLG
;
A
#
# COMPACT_ATOMS: atom_id res chain seq x y z
N MET A 1 28.62 15.83 -63.67
CA MET A 1 27.44 15.61 -62.81
C MET A 1 26.29 16.43 -63.38
N SER A 2 25.22 15.76 -63.82
CA SER A 2 24.14 16.39 -64.58
C SER A 2 23.31 17.33 -63.70
N LEU A 3 22.59 18.28 -64.31
CA LEU A 3 21.64 19.15 -63.60
C LEU A 3 20.53 18.33 -62.91
N TRP A 4 20.18 17.18 -63.48
CA TRP A 4 19.22 16.21 -62.93
C TRP A 4 19.71 15.57 -61.63
N ASP A 5 21.01 15.21 -61.56
CA ASP A 5 21.60 14.66 -60.34
C ASP A 5 21.61 15.69 -59.21
N LYS A 6 21.93 16.95 -59.52
CA LYS A 6 21.88 18.06 -58.54
C LYS A 6 20.45 18.36 -58.08
N TYR A 7 19.46 18.22 -58.96
CA TYR A 7 18.04 18.42 -58.63
C TYR A 7 17.53 17.34 -57.67
N ASN A 8 17.83 16.07 -57.93
CA ASN A 8 17.43 14.95 -57.06
C ASN A 8 18.12 15.00 -55.69
N VAL A 9 19.42 15.32 -55.64
CA VAL A 9 20.15 15.50 -54.36
C VAL A 9 19.54 16.62 -53.52
N LYS A 10 19.11 17.73 -54.14
CA LYS A 10 18.41 18.81 -53.42
C LYS A 10 17.03 18.37 -52.93
N LYS A 11 16.32 17.57 -53.71
CA LYS A 11 14.99 17.05 -53.36
C LYS A 11 15.06 16.08 -52.17
N ASP A 12 16.05 15.19 -52.15
CA ASP A 12 16.29 14.26 -51.05
C ASP A 12 16.68 14.99 -49.76
N TYR A 13 17.50 16.04 -49.87
CA TYR A 13 17.83 16.90 -48.73
C TYR A 13 16.57 17.58 -48.15
N ILE A 14 15.68 18.09 -49.01
CA ILE A 14 14.42 18.72 -48.60
C ILE A 14 13.53 17.70 -47.84
N TYR A 15 13.34 16.50 -48.36
CA TYR A 15 12.51 15.48 -47.70
C TYR A 15 13.08 15.03 -46.35
N ARG A 16 14.41 14.86 -46.24
CA ARG A 16 15.06 14.54 -44.97
C ARG A 16 14.87 15.65 -43.94
N THR A 17 14.99 16.90 -44.37
CA THR A 17 14.79 18.06 -43.49
C THR A 17 13.34 18.14 -42.99
N ILE A 18 12.35 17.90 -43.87
CA ILE A 18 10.93 17.87 -43.51
C ILE A 18 10.64 16.73 -42.52
N ALA A 19 11.18 15.53 -42.76
CA ALA A 19 10.98 14.38 -41.86
C ALA A 19 11.55 14.62 -40.46
N LEU A 20 12.74 15.25 -40.36
CA LEU A 20 13.34 15.61 -39.08
C LEU A 20 12.52 16.67 -38.33
N LEU A 21 12.03 17.70 -39.04
CA LEU A 21 11.16 18.70 -38.43
C LEU A 21 9.84 18.10 -37.93
N PHE A 22 9.24 17.18 -38.70
CA PHE A 22 8.03 16.48 -38.27
C PHE A 22 8.27 15.68 -36.98
N LEU A 23 9.37 14.92 -36.90
CA LEU A 23 9.73 14.16 -35.69
C LEU A 23 9.93 15.08 -34.48
N ILE A 24 10.63 16.21 -34.65
CA ILE A 24 10.85 17.20 -33.59
C ILE A 24 9.51 17.81 -33.13
N ILE A 25 8.63 18.19 -34.05
CA ILE A 25 7.31 18.74 -33.73
C ILE A 25 6.45 17.71 -32.99
N THR A 26 6.43 16.45 -33.45
CA THR A 26 5.71 15.38 -32.75
C THR A 26 6.25 15.14 -31.35
N TRP A 27 7.57 15.23 -31.15
CA TRP A 27 8.18 15.11 -29.83
C TRP A 27 7.80 16.28 -28.92
N ILE A 28 7.79 17.52 -29.41
CA ILE A 28 7.35 18.69 -28.64
C ILE A 28 5.88 18.55 -28.23
N LEU A 29 5.00 18.17 -29.17
CA LEU A 29 3.57 18.04 -28.92
C LEU A 29 3.22 16.87 -27.98
N LEU A 30 3.92 15.74 -28.08
CA LEU A 30 3.72 14.61 -27.15
C LEU A 30 4.44 14.82 -25.81
N SER A 31 5.49 15.64 -25.77
CA SER A 31 6.23 15.95 -24.53
C SER A 31 5.57 17.07 -23.72
N SER A 32 4.67 17.87 -24.31
CA SER A 32 3.94 18.94 -23.62
C SER A 32 2.61 18.46 -23.03
N GLY A 33 2.63 17.31 -22.36
CA GLY A 33 1.54 16.88 -21.50
C GLY A 33 1.72 17.46 -20.10
N GLU A 34 1.37 18.73 -19.89
CA GLU A 34 1.08 19.22 -18.53
C GLU A 34 -0.23 18.55 -18.06
N LEU A 35 -0.13 17.65 -17.08
CA LEU A 35 -1.27 17.14 -16.34
C LEU A 35 -1.77 18.26 -15.42
N ASP A 36 -2.79 18.98 -15.88
CA ASP A 36 -3.55 19.93 -15.07
C ASP A 36 -4.15 19.19 -13.87
N GLY A 37 -3.58 19.48 -12.70
CA GLY A 37 -4.09 19.06 -11.41
C GLY A 37 -5.02 20.11 -10.84
N SER A 38 -6.33 19.91 -10.97
CA SER A 38 -7.29 20.41 -9.98
C SER A 38 -8.70 19.81 -10.16
N ILE A 39 -9.08 18.88 -9.28
CA ILE A 39 -10.49 18.67 -8.94
C ILE A 39 -10.63 18.79 -7.42
N PRO A 40 -11.39 19.77 -6.89
CA PRO A 40 -11.59 19.91 -5.47
C PRO A 40 -12.77 19.03 -5.03
N HIS A 41 -12.50 17.78 -4.62
CA HIS A 41 -13.49 16.99 -3.85
C HIS A 41 -13.24 17.13 -2.34
N SER A 42 -13.43 18.35 -1.85
CA SER A 42 -13.60 18.62 -0.42
C SER A 42 -14.78 19.55 -0.25
N LYS A 43 -16.01 19.00 -0.20
CA LYS A 43 -17.24 19.60 0.38
C LYS A 43 -18.50 18.75 0.08
N ILE A 44 -18.54 17.52 0.59
CA ILE A 44 -19.79 16.83 0.99
C ILE A 44 -19.43 16.07 2.27
N PHE A 45 -18.97 16.75 3.32
CA PHE A 45 -19.81 17.22 4.44
C PHE A 45 -20.81 16.16 4.90
N PHE A 46 -20.28 15.14 5.57
CA PHE A 46 -20.94 14.34 6.60
C PHE A 46 -21.77 15.26 7.51
N LYS A 47 -23.07 15.36 7.23
CA LYS A 47 -24.05 15.90 8.18
C LYS A 47 -25.39 15.23 7.92
N SER A 48 -25.91 14.61 8.97
CA SER A 48 -27.22 13.96 9.13
C SER A 48 -27.41 12.55 8.56
N LEU A 49 -26.88 11.54 9.26
CA LEU A 49 -27.69 10.35 9.58
C LEU A 49 -27.39 9.96 11.03
N ASN A 50 -28.37 10.18 11.90
CA ASN A 50 -28.33 9.89 13.33
C ASN A 50 -28.58 8.37 13.52
N LEU A 51 -27.53 7.56 13.38
CA LEU A 51 -27.58 6.09 13.48
C LEU A 51 -27.75 5.59 14.93
N ASP A 52 -27.51 6.43 15.93
CA ASP A 52 -27.53 6.05 17.35
C ASP A 52 -28.94 5.64 17.82
N ASN A 53 -29.97 6.24 17.23
CA ASN A 53 -31.36 5.94 17.54
C ASN A 53 -31.85 4.62 16.93
N TYR A 54 -31.21 4.12 15.86
CA TYR A 54 -31.57 2.85 15.24
C TYR A 54 -31.12 1.66 16.12
N PHE A 55 -29.90 1.73 16.67
CA PHE A 55 -29.33 0.67 17.52
C PHE A 55 -30.04 0.52 18.87
N THR A 56 -30.60 1.60 19.41
CA THR A 56 -31.34 1.55 20.68
C THR A 56 -32.69 0.81 20.55
N SER A 57 -33.26 0.77 19.34
CA SER A 57 -34.53 0.09 19.07
C SER A 57 -34.43 -1.44 18.93
N LEU A 58 -33.21 -1.98 18.76
CA LEU A 58 -32.97 -3.41 18.58
C LEU A 58 -32.67 -4.16 19.89
N ASN A 59 -32.52 -3.45 21.00
CA ASN A 59 -32.09 -4.03 22.29
C ASN A 59 -33.24 -4.35 23.26
N ASN A 60 -34.50 -4.25 22.85
CA ASN A 60 -35.62 -4.61 23.71
C ASN A 60 -36.42 -5.80 23.16
N GLY A 61 -36.05 -6.98 23.65
CA GLY A 61 -36.89 -8.18 23.67
C GLY A 61 -36.60 -9.18 22.56
N ASP A 62 -35.80 -10.21 22.84
CA ASP A 62 -36.32 -11.58 22.92
C ASP A 62 -35.22 -12.61 23.26
N LYS A 63 -35.68 -13.74 23.78
CA LYS A 63 -35.01 -14.70 24.66
C LYS A 63 -33.74 -15.34 24.09
N VAL A 64 -32.65 -15.21 24.86
CA VAL A 64 -31.42 -16.01 24.75
C VAL A 64 -31.72 -17.47 25.06
N SER A 65 -31.67 -18.33 24.05
CA SER A 65 -31.78 -19.78 24.16
C SER A 65 -30.91 -20.41 23.07
N GLN A 66 -30.09 -21.39 23.46
CA GLN A 66 -29.12 -22.18 22.68
C GLN A 66 -27.72 -21.60 22.51
N PHE A 67 -27.02 -21.51 23.64
CA PHE A 67 -25.57 -21.58 23.72
C PHE A 67 -25.12 -23.05 23.56
N THR A 68 -25.11 -23.59 22.33
CA THR A 68 -24.41 -24.86 22.02
C THR A 68 -23.62 -24.86 20.71
N ASP A 69 -23.70 -23.80 19.88
CA ASP A 69 -22.97 -23.71 18.61
C ASP A 69 -21.69 -22.83 18.65
N VAL A 70 -21.43 -22.13 19.75
CA VAL A 70 -20.27 -21.21 19.82
C VAL A 70 -18.94 -21.97 19.80
N GLN A 71 -18.88 -23.16 20.40
CA GLN A 71 -17.63 -23.93 20.49
C GLN A 71 -17.23 -24.59 19.16
N THR A 72 -18.19 -24.85 18.27
CA THR A 72 -17.94 -25.48 16.96
C THR A 72 -17.54 -24.44 15.90
N ILE A 73 -17.97 -23.18 16.06
CA ILE A 73 -17.54 -22.05 15.21
C ILE A 73 -16.09 -21.64 15.52
N ILE A 74 -15.66 -21.73 16.78
CA ILE A 74 -14.28 -21.42 17.20
C ILE A 74 -13.22 -22.32 16.52
N ASN A 75 -13.60 -23.53 16.08
CA ASN A 75 -12.70 -24.44 15.36
C ASN A 75 -12.65 -24.22 13.85
N LYS A 76 -13.51 -23.35 13.30
CA LYS A 76 -13.63 -23.10 11.87
C LYS A 76 -12.87 -21.85 11.45
N ASP A 77 -11.61 -21.70 11.86
CA ASP A 77 -10.53 -21.26 10.94
C ASP A 77 -9.19 -20.96 11.64
N SER A 78 -8.61 -21.93 12.36
CA SER A 78 -7.21 -21.82 12.78
C SER A 78 -6.25 -21.60 11.60
N ASN A 79 -6.59 -22.11 10.40
CA ASN A 79 -5.76 -21.97 9.21
C ASN A 79 -5.86 -20.57 8.58
N TYR A 80 -7.03 -19.95 8.47
CA TYR A 80 -7.12 -18.58 7.95
C TYR A 80 -6.56 -17.57 8.95
N MET A 81 -6.73 -17.80 10.26
CA MET A 81 -6.06 -16.99 11.27
C MET A 81 -4.53 -17.13 11.16
N LYS A 82 -3.99 -18.35 11.08
CA LYS A 82 -2.55 -18.58 10.87
C LYS A 82 -2.05 -17.95 9.57
N PHE A 83 -2.82 -18.08 8.49
CA PHE A 83 -2.49 -17.50 7.20
C PHE A 83 -2.51 -15.96 7.24
N GLY A 84 -3.51 -15.36 7.87
CA GLY A 84 -3.59 -13.92 8.09
C GLY A 84 -2.41 -13.41 8.92
N ARG A 85 -2.08 -14.08 10.03
CA ARG A 85 -0.89 -13.76 10.85
C ARG A 85 0.41 -13.86 10.04
N ALA A 86 0.58 -14.92 9.25
CA ALA A 86 1.74 -15.10 8.38
C ALA A 86 1.83 -14.04 7.26
N THR A 87 0.68 -13.65 6.70
CA THR A 87 0.58 -12.60 5.67
C THR A 87 0.96 -11.24 6.25
N TRP A 88 0.42 -10.88 7.41
CA TRP A 88 0.77 -9.62 8.10
C TRP A 88 2.24 -9.55 8.45
N LYS A 89 2.81 -10.63 8.98
CA LYS A 89 4.26 -10.70 9.25
C LYS A 89 5.07 -10.49 7.97
N THR A 90 4.70 -11.14 6.87
CA THR A 90 5.37 -10.95 5.57
C THR A 90 5.25 -9.50 5.08
N PHE A 91 4.08 -8.90 5.26
CA PHE A 91 3.81 -7.51 4.92
C PHE A 91 4.69 -6.54 5.70
N HIS A 92 4.74 -6.65 7.03
CA HIS A 92 5.54 -5.76 7.88
C HIS A 92 7.04 -5.94 7.66
N VAL A 93 7.51 -7.17 7.49
CA VAL A 93 8.91 -7.44 7.10
C VAL A 93 9.25 -6.78 5.77
N MET A 94 8.36 -6.83 4.78
CA MET A 94 8.60 -6.10 3.52
C MET A 94 8.66 -4.59 3.75
N MET A 95 7.77 -4.01 4.56
CA MET A 95 7.81 -2.57 4.86
C MET A 95 9.11 -2.14 5.56
N GLU A 96 9.66 -2.99 6.42
CA GLU A 96 10.90 -2.74 7.14
C GLU A 96 12.15 -2.93 6.27
N MET A 97 12.19 -3.99 5.45
CA MET A 97 13.37 -4.35 4.66
C MET A 97 13.46 -3.60 3.33
N PHE A 98 12.37 -2.97 2.89
CA PHE A 98 12.38 -2.25 1.61
C PHE A 98 13.31 -1.03 1.68
N PRO A 99 14.23 -0.86 0.71
CA PRO A 99 15.22 0.20 0.76
C PRO A 99 14.59 1.59 0.64
N ASP A 100 15.27 2.58 1.21
CA ASP A 100 14.93 3.99 1.01
C ASP A 100 14.96 4.34 -0.49
N VAL A 101 14.00 5.17 -0.92
CA VAL A 101 13.83 5.57 -2.32
C VAL A 101 14.24 7.02 -2.50
N ASN A 102 15.19 7.26 -3.40
CA ASN A 102 15.52 8.61 -3.86
C ASN A 102 14.66 8.97 -5.07
N MET A 103 13.79 9.98 -4.94
CA MET A 103 12.92 10.44 -6.03
C MET A 103 13.67 10.91 -7.28
N ASN A 104 14.95 11.31 -7.15
CA ASN A 104 15.77 11.75 -8.28
C ASN A 104 16.47 10.59 -8.99
N ASN A 105 16.28 9.35 -8.53
CA ASN A 105 16.86 8.14 -9.10
C ASN A 105 15.78 7.28 -9.77
N ASN A 106 15.86 7.16 -11.09
CA ASN A 106 14.92 6.39 -11.90
C ASN A 106 14.85 4.90 -11.50
N ASP A 107 15.94 4.30 -11.05
CA ASP A 107 15.94 2.90 -10.65
C ASP A 107 15.29 2.69 -9.27
N ASP A 108 15.39 3.68 -8.37
CA ASP A 108 14.70 3.63 -7.08
C ASP A 108 13.19 3.86 -7.25
N LEU A 109 12.77 4.73 -8.18
CA LEU A 109 11.36 4.86 -8.57
C LEU A 109 10.78 3.54 -9.11
N LYS A 110 11.51 2.81 -9.96
CA LYS A 110 11.06 1.49 -10.44
C LYS A 110 10.93 0.47 -9.31
N LYS A 111 11.83 0.50 -8.31
CA LYS A 111 11.70 -0.38 -7.13
C LYS A 111 10.42 -0.02 -6.36
N ARG A 112 10.18 1.28 -6.13
CA ARG A 112 8.97 1.78 -5.47
C ARG A 112 7.71 1.28 -6.15
N ASP A 113 7.65 1.36 -7.48
CA ASP A 113 6.48 0.92 -8.23
C ASP A 113 6.27 -0.59 -8.11
N LYS A 114 7.35 -1.39 -8.12
CA LYS A 114 7.26 -2.84 -7.83
C LYS A 114 6.73 -3.14 -6.43
N LEU A 115 7.07 -2.31 -5.43
CA LEU A 115 6.51 -2.47 -4.08
C LEU A 115 5.01 -2.20 -4.08
N VAL A 116 4.57 -1.15 -4.77
CA VAL A 116 3.13 -0.85 -4.91
C VAL A 116 2.41 -1.97 -5.64
N ASP A 117 2.96 -2.49 -6.72
CA ASP A 117 2.40 -3.64 -7.43
C ASP A 117 2.30 -4.86 -6.53
N TRP A 118 3.35 -5.14 -5.74
CA TRP A 118 3.35 -6.24 -4.77
C TRP A 118 2.27 -6.06 -3.70
N ILE A 119 2.10 -4.84 -3.14
CA ILE A 119 1.05 -4.51 -2.17
C ILE A 119 -0.34 -4.76 -2.76
N ASN A 120 -0.59 -4.32 -3.99
CA ASN A 120 -1.87 -4.54 -4.65
C ASN A 120 -2.11 -6.03 -4.89
N LEU A 121 -1.09 -6.76 -5.35
CA LEU A 121 -1.18 -8.19 -5.64
C LEU A 121 -1.49 -9.02 -4.40
N ILE A 122 -0.84 -8.74 -3.25
CA ILE A 122 -1.17 -9.46 -2.00
C ILE A 122 -2.62 -9.20 -1.59
N GLY A 123 -3.15 -8.00 -1.82
CA GLY A 123 -4.54 -7.67 -1.57
C GLY A 123 -5.48 -8.44 -2.47
N GLU A 124 -5.27 -8.36 -3.79
CA GLU A 124 -6.11 -9.00 -4.82
C GLU A 124 -6.13 -10.52 -4.73
N THR A 125 -5.01 -11.13 -4.33
CA THR A 125 -4.85 -12.59 -4.27
C THR A 125 -5.14 -13.19 -2.90
N TYR A 126 -5.37 -12.35 -1.87
CA TYR A 126 -5.72 -12.84 -0.54
C TYR A 126 -7.05 -13.61 -0.59
N PRO A 127 -7.10 -14.87 -0.11
CA PRO A 127 -8.29 -15.71 -0.12
C PRO A 127 -9.32 -15.22 0.92
N CYS A 128 -10.01 -14.13 0.61
CA CYS A 128 -11.14 -13.62 1.40
C CYS A 128 -12.44 -14.29 0.95
N SER A 129 -13.40 -14.46 1.88
CA SER A 129 -14.74 -14.96 1.55
C SER A 129 -15.42 -14.04 0.52
N LYS A 130 -16.22 -14.65 -0.37
CA LYS A 130 -16.78 -14.04 -1.60
C LYS A 130 -17.62 -12.76 -1.41
N ASP A 131 -17.89 -12.33 -0.18
CA ASP A 131 -18.70 -11.14 0.12
C ASP A 131 -17.81 -9.88 0.31
N SER A 132 -17.20 -9.48 -0.80
CA SER A 132 -17.10 -8.09 -1.27
C SER A 132 -16.45 -6.98 -0.43
N ASN A 133 -15.71 -7.25 0.65
CA ASN A 133 -15.04 -6.18 1.39
C ASN A 133 -13.59 -6.52 1.72
N ASN A 134 -12.74 -6.55 0.68
CA ASN A 134 -11.29 -6.53 0.87
C ASN A 134 -10.87 -5.17 1.47
N ILE A 135 -10.99 -5.05 2.79
CA ILE A 135 -10.71 -3.81 3.51
C ILE A 135 -9.26 -3.42 3.34
N PHE A 136 -8.33 -4.37 3.28
CA PHE A 136 -6.93 -4.08 3.00
C PHE A 136 -6.77 -3.32 1.67
N LEU A 137 -7.33 -3.85 0.58
CA LEU A 137 -7.23 -3.21 -0.74
C LEU A 137 -7.95 -1.86 -0.76
N GLN A 138 -9.12 -1.75 -0.12
CA GLN A 138 -9.84 -0.47 0.01
C GLN A 138 -9.02 0.57 0.81
N SER A 139 -8.34 0.13 1.87
CA SER A 139 -7.46 0.97 2.69
C SER A 139 -6.25 1.42 1.90
N VAL A 140 -5.61 0.55 1.12
CA VAL A 140 -4.48 0.90 0.23
C VAL A 140 -4.91 1.90 -0.84
N GLN A 141 -6.08 1.73 -1.44
CA GLN A 141 -6.61 2.67 -2.43
C GLN A 141 -6.94 4.04 -1.82
N ARG A 142 -7.46 4.07 -0.59
CA ARG A 142 -7.80 5.31 0.12
C ARG A 142 -6.57 6.02 0.68
N TYR A 143 -5.58 5.26 1.12
CA TYR A 143 -4.34 5.75 1.74
C TYR A 143 -3.14 5.13 1.01
N PRO A 144 -2.86 5.59 -0.23
CA PRO A 144 -1.80 5.00 -1.04
C PRO A 144 -0.44 5.16 -0.37
N LEU A 145 0.47 4.25 -0.71
CA LEU A 145 1.86 4.31 -0.25
C LEU A 145 2.48 5.67 -0.64
N PRO A 146 3.11 6.40 0.31
CA PRO A 146 3.71 7.70 0.05
C PRO A 146 4.74 7.69 -1.09
N ILE A 147 5.00 8.84 -1.71
CA ILE A 147 5.97 8.92 -2.81
C ILE A 147 7.41 8.95 -2.25
N ASN A 148 7.63 9.62 -1.11
CA ASN A 148 8.89 9.59 -0.38
C ASN A 148 8.91 8.36 0.53
N LEU A 149 9.59 7.30 0.10
CA LEU A 149 9.79 6.11 0.93
C LEU A 149 11.10 6.22 1.68
N ASN A 150 11.00 6.21 3.01
CA ASN A 150 12.10 5.78 3.86
C ASN A 150 11.59 4.68 4.80
N LYS A 151 12.50 3.92 5.40
CA LYS A 151 12.20 2.82 6.32
C LYS A 151 11.11 3.17 7.34
N ILE A 152 11.22 4.31 8.02
CA ILE A 152 10.27 4.72 9.07
C ILE A 152 8.88 5.01 8.49
N ILE A 153 8.80 5.73 7.38
CA ILE A 153 7.53 6.06 6.71
C ILE A 153 6.82 4.79 6.24
N ASN A 154 7.55 3.83 5.68
CA ASN A 154 6.99 2.57 5.18
C ASN A 154 6.40 1.74 6.33
N ILE A 155 7.16 1.60 7.41
CA ILE A 155 6.76 0.86 8.61
C ILE A 155 5.53 1.51 9.26
N GLU A 156 5.55 2.83 9.43
CA GLU A 156 4.43 3.57 10.01
C GLU A 156 3.17 3.46 9.16
N TRP A 157 3.30 3.63 7.83
CA TRP A 157 2.20 3.44 6.88
C TRP A 157 1.63 2.01 6.94
N GLY A 158 2.50 1.00 6.93
CA GLY A 158 2.08 -0.40 7.03
C GLY A 158 1.30 -0.70 8.31
N CYS A 159 1.77 -0.18 9.45
CA CYS A 159 1.07 -0.27 10.73
C CYS A 159 -0.31 0.42 10.70
N HIS A 160 -0.42 1.59 10.07
CA HIS A 160 -1.70 2.28 9.91
C HIS A 160 -2.69 1.51 9.06
N ILE A 161 -2.25 0.93 7.94
CA ILE A 161 -3.10 0.07 7.10
C ILE A 161 -3.59 -1.16 7.88
N HIS A 162 -2.72 -1.81 8.66
CA HIS A 162 -3.11 -2.94 9.51
C HIS A 162 -4.18 -2.53 10.54
N ASN A 163 -4.04 -1.35 11.14
CA ASN A 163 -5.00 -0.84 12.10
C ASN A 163 -6.40 -0.58 11.51
N LEU A 164 -6.50 -0.21 10.23
CA LEU A 164 -7.81 -0.07 9.55
C LEU A 164 -8.52 -1.43 9.41
N VAL A 165 -7.76 -2.51 9.21
CA VAL A 165 -8.30 -3.86 9.21
C VAL A 165 -8.67 -4.31 10.64
N ASN A 166 -7.84 -3.98 11.64
CA ASN A 166 -8.15 -4.25 13.04
C ASN A 166 -9.45 -3.57 13.47
N GLU A 167 -9.67 -2.31 13.11
CA GLU A 167 -10.91 -1.59 13.38
C GLU A 167 -12.12 -2.30 12.77
N ARG A 168 -12.03 -2.76 11.51
CA ARG A 168 -13.10 -3.54 10.86
C ARG A 168 -13.42 -4.84 11.59
N LEU A 169 -12.39 -5.49 12.14
CA LEU A 169 -12.47 -6.74 12.88
C LEU A 169 -12.73 -6.52 14.39
N GLU A 170 -13.00 -5.28 14.81
CA GLU A 170 -13.24 -4.91 16.21
C GLU A 170 -12.09 -5.29 17.16
N LYS A 171 -10.86 -5.27 16.64
CA LYS A 171 -9.62 -5.50 17.40
C LYS A 171 -9.07 -4.20 17.97
N VAL A 172 -8.30 -4.34 19.05
CA VAL A 172 -7.59 -3.20 19.68
C VAL A 172 -6.59 -2.61 18.68
N LYS A 173 -6.60 -1.28 18.55
CA LYS A 173 -5.64 -0.55 17.73
C LYS A 173 -4.25 -0.66 18.33
N TYR A 174 -3.27 -1.03 17.51
CA TYR A 174 -1.87 -1.03 17.89
C TYR A 174 -1.30 0.39 17.87
N ASN A 175 -0.47 0.74 18.85
CA ASN A 175 0.21 2.03 18.89
C ASN A 175 1.44 2.02 17.97
N CYS A 176 1.29 2.53 16.74
CA CYS A 176 2.38 2.57 15.75
C CYS A 176 3.62 3.36 16.22
N SER A 177 3.47 4.35 17.11
CA SER A 177 4.63 5.06 17.68
C SER A 177 5.54 4.13 18.51
N GLN A 178 4.97 3.10 19.14
CA GLN A 178 5.75 2.13 19.91
C GLN A 178 6.65 1.29 19.00
N LEU A 179 6.21 0.99 17.77
CA LEU A 179 7.00 0.23 16.80
C LEU A 179 8.31 0.95 16.45
N ILE A 180 8.24 2.26 16.22
CA ILE A 180 9.40 3.09 15.89
C ILE A 180 10.37 3.17 17.07
N LEU A 181 9.86 3.29 18.30
CA LEU A 181 10.68 3.29 19.51
C LEU A 181 11.41 1.96 19.68
N ASP A 182 10.68 0.85 19.48
CA ASP A 182 11.23 -0.48 19.59
C ASP A 182 12.29 -0.77 18.52
N LEU A 183 12.12 -0.26 17.29
CA LEU A 183 13.13 -0.38 16.23
C LEU A 183 14.40 0.40 16.55
N LYS A 184 14.26 1.63 17.04
CA LYS A 184 15.41 2.44 17.47
C LYS A 184 16.17 1.80 18.62
N GLN A 185 15.45 1.22 19.58
CA GLN A 185 16.06 0.46 20.67
C GLN A 185 16.80 -0.76 20.12
N THR A 186 16.20 -1.53 19.22
CA THR A 186 16.85 -2.69 18.59
C THR A 186 18.11 -2.31 17.80
N GLU A 187 18.11 -1.17 17.10
CA GLU A 187 19.32 -0.65 16.43
C GLU A 187 20.42 -0.25 17.43
N GLN A 188 20.05 0.34 18.57
CA GLN A 188 20.98 0.65 19.66
C GLN A 188 21.57 -0.61 20.29
N ASP A 189 20.73 -1.60 20.54
CA ASP A 189 21.06 -2.91 21.07
C ASP A 189 21.96 -3.71 20.11
N TYR A 190 21.70 -3.66 18.79
CA TYR A 190 22.58 -4.25 17.76
C TYR A 190 23.97 -3.64 17.77
N ASN A 191 24.06 -2.32 17.93
CA ASN A 191 25.33 -1.62 18.07
C ASN A 191 26.05 -1.92 19.41
N GLN A 192 25.42 -2.71 20.28
CA GLN A 192 25.91 -3.10 21.61
C GLN A 192 26.20 -4.60 21.74
N ASP A 193 26.49 -5.29 20.62
CA ASP A 193 26.84 -6.72 20.53
C ASP A 193 25.77 -7.70 21.05
N ILE A 194 24.48 -7.43 20.82
CA ILE A 194 23.43 -8.44 21.05
C ILE A 194 23.49 -9.55 19.98
N GLU A 195 23.43 -10.79 20.43
CA GLU A 195 23.48 -11.99 19.59
C GLU A 195 22.32 -12.01 18.56
N TYR A 196 22.65 -12.28 17.29
CA TYR A 196 21.73 -12.27 16.14
C TYR A 196 20.42 -13.06 16.38
N ASN A 197 20.49 -14.15 17.16
CA ASN A 197 19.34 -14.99 17.52
C ASN A 197 18.28 -14.28 18.39
N ASP A 198 18.64 -13.20 19.08
CA ASP A 198 17.71 -12.44 19.91
C ASP A 198 17.02 -11.31 19.13
N LEU A 199 17.61 -10.82 18.03
CA LEU A 199 16.99 -9.82 17.14
C LEU A 199 15.77 -10.40 16.41
N ASP A 200 15.88 -11.62 15.90
CA ASP A 200 14.75 -12.31 15.26
C ASP A 200 13.59 -12.52 16.25
N LYS A 201 13.87 -12.89 17.50
CA LYS A 201 12.84 -13.01 18.56
C LYS A 201 12.19 -11.67 18.89
N VAL A 202 12.96 -10.59 18.88
CA VAL A 202 12.48 -9.24 19.12
C VAL A 202 11.53 -8.79 18.00
N THR A 203 11.83 -9.09 16.73
CA THR A 203 10.93 -8.81 15.60
C THR A 203 9.68 -9.70 15.61
N LEU A 204 9.83 -11.00 15.93
CA LEU A 204 8.72 -11.94 16.04
C LEU A 204 7.70 -11.55 17.13
N ASN A 205 8.20 -11.23 18.34
CA ASN A 205 7.36 -10.85 19.47
C ASN A 205 6.66 -9.49 19.27
N LYS A 206 7.21 -8.60 18.43
CA LYS A 206 6.60 -7.30 18.09
C LYS A 206 5.39 -7.49 17.19
N GLU A 207 5.50 -8.35 16.18
CA GLU A 207 4.40 -8.67 15.27
C GLU A 207 3.22 -9.30 16.01
N ASP A 208 3.47 -10.22 16.94
CA ASP A 208 2.42 -10.84 17.74
C ASP A 208 1.58 -9.85 18.57
N LYS A 209 2.17 -8.73 19.01
CA LYS A 209 1.45 -7.65 19.71
C LYS A 209 0.50 -6.86 18.81
N GLN A 210 0.74 -6.86 17.49
CA GLN A 210 -0.13 -6.18 16.52
C GLN A 210 -1.34 -7.02 16.09
N LEU A 211 -1.31 -8.33 16.39
CA LEU A 211 -2.27 -9.29 15.84
C LEU A 211 -3.58 -9.41 16.62
N GLY A 212 -3.69 -8.79 17.81
CA GLY A 212 -4.85 -8.95 18.70
C GLY A 212 -4.91 -10.34 19.33
#